data_AF-A0A224Y1L2-F1
#
_entry.id   AF-A0A224Y1L2-F1
#
_cell.length_a   1.000
_cell.length_b   1.000
_cell.length_c   1.000
_cell.angle_alpha   90.00
_cell.angle_beta   90.00
_cell.angle_gamma   90.00
#
_symmetry.space_group_name_H-M   'P 1'
#
loop_
_entity.id
_entity.type
_entity.pdbx_description
1 polymer ?
#
loop_
_entity_poly.entity_id
_entity_poly.type
_entity_poly.pdbx_seq_one_letter_code
_entity_poly.pdbx_strand_id
1 'polypeptide(L)'
;MTILFVTLGVIIYATYHDCDPAMSKSLDDMEQLTTYYVIQIGKKLPGMTGLFLAGVLSAALSSMSTIMNSCSGTTYEDLIKPFLPKKMRNTKANLCLK
;
A
#
# COMPACT_ATOMS: atom_id res chain seq x y z
N MET A 1 -0.69 13.27 7.40
CA MET A 1 -1.02 12.46 6.22
C MET A 1 -2.21 13.05 5.45
N THR A 2 -3.37 13.26 6.08
CA THR A 2 -4.59 13.74 5.39
C THR A 2 -4.41 15.03 4.59
N ILE A 3 -3.70 16.02 5.14
CA ILE A 3 -3.47 17.32 4.46
C ILE A 3 -2.75 17.13 3.11
N LEU A 4 -1.75 16.25 3.05
CA LEU A 4 -0.98 16.00 1.82
C LEU A 4 -1.84 15.37 0.73
N PHE A 5 -2.69 14.40 1.08
CA PHE A 5 -3.58 13.75 0.10
C PHE A 5 -4.65 14.71 -0.42
N VAL A 6 -5.22 15.54 0.45
CA VAL A 6 -6.24 16.53 0.07
C VAL A 6 -5.65 17.58 -0.87
N THR A 7 -4.49 18.15 -0.54
CA THR A 7 -3.87 19.16 -1.42
C THR A 7 -3.44 18.56 -2.75
N LEU A 8 -2.91 17.33 -2.77
CA LEU A 8 -2.55 16.63 -4.00
C LEU A 8 -3.78 16.38 -4.89
N GLY A 9 -4.89 15.95 -4.30
CA GLY A 9 -6.16 15.76 -5.01
C GLY A 9 -6.71 17.06 -5.61
N VAL A 10 -6.65 18.17 -4.86
CA VAL A 10 -7.06 19.49 -5.37
C VAL A 10 -6.17 19.96 -6.53
N ILE A 11 -4.86 19.71 -6.46
CA ILE A 11 -3.92 20.07 -7.55
C ILE A 11 -4.22 19.25 -8.82
N ILE A 12 -4.44 17.94 -8.68
CA ILE A 12 -4.78 17.06 -9.80
C ILE A 12 -6.11 17.51 -10.41
N TYR A 13 -7.12 17.79 -9.59
CA TYR A 13 -8.41 18.31 -10.04
C TYR A 13 -8.27 19.63 -10.81
N ALA A 14 -7.51 20.59 -10.27
CA ALA A 14 -7.26 21.87 -10.94
C ALA A 14 -6.50 21.72 -12.27
N THR A 15 -5.67 20.69 -12.41
CA THR A 15 -4.89 20.45 -13.63
C THR A 15 -5.71 19.78 -14.73
N TYR A 16 -6.68 18.94 -14.38
CA TYR A 16 -7.49 18.18 -15.33
C TYR A 16 -8.94 18.65 -15.44
N HIS A 17 -9.30 19.78 -14.82
CA HIS A 17 -10.65 20.35 -14.83
C HIS A 17 -11.25 20.51 -16.25
N ASP A 18 -10.42 20.86 -17.25
CA ASP A 18 -10.87 21.07 -18.63
C ASP A 18 -10.66 19.86 -19.55
N CYS A 19 -9.87 18.86 -19.13
CA CYS A 19 -9.51 17.70 -19.96
C CYS A 19 -9.27 16.47 -19.08
N ASP A 20 -10.34 15.74 -18.78
CA ASP A 20 -10.29 14.58 -17.90
C ASP A 20 -9.58 13.38 -18.55
N PRO A 21 -8.44 12.91 -18.02
CA PRO A 21 -7.76 11.71 -18.51
C PRO A 21 -8.57 10.43 -18.21
N ALA A 22 -9.53 10.51 -17.27
CA ALA A 22 -10.48 9.45 -16.98
C ALA A 22 -11.47 9.22 -18.14
N MET A 23 -11.85 10.30 -18.86
CA MET A 23 -12.79 10.19 -19.98
C MET A 23 -12.11 9.75 -21.28
N SER A 24 -10.80 9.98 -21.42
CA SER A 24 -10.02 9.59 -22.61
C SER A 24 -9.63 8.10 -22.66
N LYS A 25 -10.13 7.28 -21.74
CA LYS A 25 -9.84 5.83 -21.66
C LYS A 25 -8.34 5.51 -21.44
N SER A 26 -7.59 6.48 -20.92
CA SER A 26 -6.16 6.34 -20.63
C SER A 26 -5.88 5.72 -19.25
N LEU A 27 -6.93 5.52 -18.44
CA LEU A 27 -6.87 4.97 -17.09
C LEU A 27 -7.85 3.79 -16.99
N ASP A 28 -7.38 2.66 -16.45
CA ASP A 28 -8.22 1.49 -16.15
C ASP A 28 -8.95 1.70 -14.82
N ASP A 29 -8.21 2.22 -13.83
CA ASP A 29 -8.73 2.55 -12.51
C ASP A 29 -8.47 4.02 -12.12
N MET A 30 -9.44 4.62 -11.43
CA MET A 30 -9.30 5.97 -10.86
C MET A 30 -8.17 6.08 -9.85
N GLU A 31 -7.77 4.97 -9.21
CA GLU A 31 -6.65 4.91 -8.27
C GLU A 31 -5.31 5.21 -8.95
N GLN A 32 -5.19 4.93 -10.26
CA GLN A 32 -3.97 5.16 -11.03
C GLN A 32 -3.80 6.62 -11.47
N LEU A 33 -4.83 7.46 -11.31
CA LEU A 33 -4.82 8.87 -11.72
C LEU A 33 -3.65 9.65 -11.11
N THR A 34 -3.38 9.43 -9.82
CA THR A 34 -2.28 10.09 -9.12
C THR A 34 -0.92 9.69 -9.69
N THR A 35 -0.72 8.40 -9.94
CA THR A 35 0.52 7.87 -10.53
C THR A 35 0.69 8.36 -11.97
N TYR A 36 -0.39 8.39 -12.75
CA TYR A 36 -0.41 8.94 -14.10
C TYR A 36 0.00 10.43 -14.12
N TYR A 37 -0.56 11.23 -13.22
CA TYR A 37 -0.18 12.64 -13.05
C TYR A 37 1.32 12.77 -12.77
N VAL A 38 1.87 12.01 -11.80
CA VAL A 38 3.30 12.06 -11.47
C VAL A 38 4.20 11.67 -12.64
N ILE A 39 3.82 10.64 -13.42
CA ILE A 39 4.55 10.23 -14.63
C ILE A 39 4.59 11.37 -15.66
N GLN A 40 3.49 12.09 -15.86
CA GLN A 40 3.41 13.20 -16.82
C GLN A 40 4.30 14.38 -16.43
N ILE A 41 4.30 14.76 -15.15
CA ILE A 41 5.15 15.86 -14.64
C ILE A 41 6.63 15.45 -14.62
N GLY A 42 6.88 14.19 -14.25
CA GLY A 42 8.21 13.59 -14.15
C GLY A 42 8.91 13.38 -15.48
N LYS A 43 8.26 13.62 -16.63
CA LYS A 43 8.92 13.63 -17.96
C LYS A 43 10.13 14.57 -18.02
N LYS A 44 10.17 15.62 -17.19
CA LYS A 44 11.30 16.54 -17.08
C LYS A 44 12.50 15.95 -16.31
N LEU A 45 12.28 14.97 -15.44
CA LEU A 45 13.28 14.38 -14.55
C LEU A 45 13.04 12.85 -14.42
N PRO A 46 13.61 12.02 -15.31
CA PRO A 46 13.25 10.60 -15.46
C PRO A 46 13.52 9.72 -14.22
N GLY A 47 14.30 10.18 -13.23
CA GLY A 47 14.53 9.46 -11.97
C GLY A 47 13.49 9.75 -10.88
N MET A 48 12.82 10.91 -10.92
CA MET A 48 11.95 11.36 -9.83
C MET A 48 10.68 10.51 -9.73
N THR A 49 10.11 10.14 -10.89
CA THR A 49 8.96 9.24 -10.99
C THR A 49 9.25 7.87 -10.37
N GLY A 50 10.44 7.32 -10.61
CA GLY A 50 10.86 6.05 -10.04
C GLY A 50 11.01 6.09 -8.52
N LEU A 51 11.55 7.20 -7.99
CA LEU A 51 11.66 7.39 -6.54
C LEU A 51 10.29 7.49 -5.86
N PHE A 52 9.35 8.22 -6.48
CA PHE A 52 7.97 8.30 -5.99
C PHE A 52 7.31 6.91 -5.93
N LEU A 53 7.41 6.15 -7.03
CA LEU A 53 6.84 4.80 -7.09
C LEU A 53 7.48 3.85 -6.06
N ALA A 54 8.80 3.91 -5.89
CA ALA A 54 9.50 3.12 -4.88
C ALA A 54 9.02 3.43 -3.46
N GLY A 55 8.74 4.70 -3.15
CA GLY A 55 8.18 5.12 -1.87
C GLY A 55 6.77 4.57 -1.62
N VAL A 56 5.89 4.66 -2.62
CA VAL A 56 4.51 4.13 -2.53
C VAL A 56 4.53 2.61 -2.33
N LEU A 57 5.34 1.89 -3.11
CA LEU A 57 5.48 0.44 -2.97
C LEU A 57 6.04 0.05 -1.61
N SER A 58 7.03 0.78 -1.09
CA SER A 58 7.58 0.55 0.25
C SER A 58 6.51 0.74 1.36
N ALA A 59 5.69 1.79 1.27
CA ALA A 59 4.59 2.01 2.21
C ALA A 59 3.53 0.89 2.15
N ALA A 60 3.19 0.42 0.94
CA ALA A 60 2.28 -0.70 0.75
C ALA A 60 2.84 -2.00 1.35
N LEU A 61 4.12 -2.29 1.09
CA LEU A 61 4.81 -3.47 1.62
C LEU A 61 4.93 -3.44 3.16
N SER A 62 5.13 -2.26 3.76
CA SER A 62 5.14 -2.12 5.22
C SER A 62 3.79 -2.47 5.86
N SER A 63 2.69 -2.03 5.23
CA SER A 63 1.34 -2.37 5.65
C SER A 63 1.07 -3.87 5.47
N MET A 64 1.48 -4.43 4.33
CA MET A 64 1.34 -5.84 4.02
C MET A 64 2.11 -6.73 5.00
N SER A 65 3.34 -6.36 5.38
CA SER A 65 4.11 -7.09 6.38
C SER A 65 3.40 -7.14 7.72
N THR A 66 2.78 -6.03 8.15
CA THR A 66 2.00 -6.00 9.40
C THR A 66 0.80 -6.94 9.32
N ILE A 67 0.06 -6.91 8.21
CA ILE A 67 -1.09 -7.81 7.98
C ILE A 67 -0.65 -9.27 8.01
N MET A 68 0.47 -9.62 7.36
CA MET A 68 1.00 -10.98 7.34
C MET A 68 1.44 -11.44 8.74
N ASN A 69 2.09 -10.57 9.51
CA ASN A 69 2.50 -10.87 10.88
C ASN A 69 1.28 -11.12 11.78
N SER A 70 0.24 -10.28 11.67
CA SER A 70 -1.02 -10.49 12.39
C SER A 70 -1.74 -11.76 11.95
N CYS A 71 -1.81 -12.02 10.64
CA CYS A 71 -2.46 -13.21 10.09
C CYS A 71 -1.78 -14.50 10.54
N SER A 72 -0.44 -14.54 10.55
CA SER A 72 0.33 -15.66 11.11
C SER A 72 0.00 -15.88 12.59
N GLY A 73 -0.09 -14.79 13.36
CA GLY A 73 -0.46 -14.85 14.77
C GLY A 73 -1.87 -15.39 15.01
N THR A 74 -2.86 -14.87 14.27
CA THR A 74 -4.25 -15.35 14.34
C THR A 74 -4.36 -16.80 13.88
N THR A 75 -3.68 -17.18 12.80
CA THR A 75 -3.63 -18.58 12.32
C THR A 75 -3.05 -19.50 13.39
N TYR A 76 -1.99 -19.07 14.09
CA TYR A 76 -1.41 -19.85 15.17
C TYR A 76 -2.36 -20.00 16.37
N GLU A 77 -3.00 -18.91 16.81
CA GLU A 77 -3.94 -18.92 17.93
C GLU A 77 -5.21 -19.73 17.63
N ASP A 78 -5.77 -19.60 16.43
CA ASP A 78 -7.06 -20.17 16.07
C ASP A 78 -6.97 -21.59 15.50
N LEU A 79 -5.93 -21.88 14.69
CA LEU A 79 -5.82 -23.16 13.98
C LEU A 79 -4.76 -24.11 14.54
N ILE A 80 -3.71 -23.61 15.19
CA ILE A 80 -2.59 -24.45 15.64
C ILE A 80 -2.70 -24.75 17.14
N LYS A 81 -2.90 -23.73 17.97
CA LYS A 81 -3.00 -23.82 19.43
C LYS A 81 -4.06 -24.81 19.95
N PRO A 82 -5.28 -24.96 19.36
CA PRO A 82 -6.27 -25.92 19.87
C PRO A 82 -5.89 -27.39 19.64
N PHE A 83 -5.05 -27.69 18.65
CA PHE A 83 -4.60 -29.06 18.37
C PHE A 83 -3.27 -29.43 19.04
N LEU A 84 -2.60 -28.47 19.72
CA LEU A 84 -1.37 -28.74 20.44
C LEU A 84 -1.63 -29.33 21.83
N PRO A 85 -0.84 -30.35 22.26
CA PRO A 85 -0.93 -30.88 23.62
C PRO A 85 -0.53 -29.80 24.64
N LYS A 86 -1.28 -29.71 25.75
CA LYS A 86 -1.14 -28.69 26.83
C LYS A 86 0.31 -28.43 27.29
N LYS A 87 1.19 -29.42 27.19
CA LYS A 87 2.62 -29.35 27.59
C LYS A 87 3.47 -28.45 26.68
N MET A 88 3.07 -28.19 25.43
CA MET A 88 3.83 -27.37 24.46
C MET A 88 3.26 -25.97 24.21
N ARG A 89 2.25 -25.56 24.99
CA ARG A 89 1.45 -24.35 24.70
C ARG A 89 2.14 -23.01 24.98
N ASN A 90 3.06 -22.95 25.95
CA ASN A 90 3.59 -21.65 26.44
C ASN A 90 5.04 -21.35 25.99
N THR A 91 5.83 -22.37 25.63
CA THR A 91 7.26 -22.19 25.34
C THR A 91 7.57 -21.95 23.86
N LYS A 92 6.67 -22.36 22.94
CA LYS A 92 6.88 -22.25 21.48
C LYS A 92 6.18 -21.05 20.83
N ALA A 93 5.27 -20.37 21.52
CA ALA A 93 4.53 -19.23 20.96
C ALA A 93 5.48 -18.10 20.51
N ASN A 94 6.47 -17.75 21.33
CA ASN A 94 7.48 -16.74 20.99
C ASN A 94 8.44 -17.17 19.85
N LEU A 95 8.52 -18.46 19.54
CA LEU A 95 9.38 -18.99 18.48
C LEU A 95 8.69 -18.97 17.10
N CYS A 96 7.35 -19.03 17.08
CA CYS A 96 6.56 -18.96 15.85
C CYS A 96 6.01 -17.55 15.55
N LEU A 97 5.94 -16.66 16.55
CA LEU A 97 5.39 -15.29 16.42
C LEU A 97 6.48 -14.21 16.27
N LYS A 98 7.73 -14.61 16.04
CA LYS A 98 8.86 -13.73 15.79
C LYS A 98 9.30 -13.83 14.34
#